data_AF-A0A7S0ZVW2-F1
#
_entry.id   AF-A0A7S0ZVW2-F1
#
_cell.length_a   1.000
_cell.length_b   1.000
_cell.length_c   1.000
_cell.angle_alpha   90.00
_cell.angle_beta   90.00
_cell.angle_gamma   90.00
#
_symmetry.space_group_name_H-M   'P 1'
#
loop_
_entity.id
_entity.type
_entity.pdbx_description
1 polymer ?
#
loop_
_entity_poly.entity_id
_entity_poly.type
_entity_poly.pdbx_seq_one_letter_code
_entity_poly.pdbx_strand_id
1 'polypeptide(L)'
;MGRNCRDVSDKEVSSSADKRFAEECKKLRLYYDVVGRGAWWWLMDDSVATIGAQLSHEGYCVLDSFLLPADASSLRHEVQNAHHDGRLLPAGLINGKIATTSEASYADAMTRGDVCGWFEGAWSYGDGLETYLVKLGTLISELATPVPAIKAVTSRSQAMVACYPGGGARYVKHVDNDGKHTHCKKRVLTALLYLNDWRQGDGGELVIFHENGSERRVVEPVAGRVLLFWSDWRTPHEGRPA
;
A
#
# COMPACT_ATOMS: atom_id res chain seq x y z
N MET A 1 9.67 -40.30 -20.54
CA MET A 1 10.41 -39.39 -19.65
C MET A 1 9.53 -38.20 -19.34
N GLY A 2 8.64 -38.34 -18.36
CA GLY A 2 7.75 -37.26 -17.90
C GLY A 2 8.51 -36.33 -16.98
N ARG A 3 8.51 -35.02 -17.29
CA ARG A 3 9.08 -34.01 -16.41
C ARG A 3 8.13 -33.84 -15.22
N ASN A 4 8.65 -34.08 -14.02
CA ASN A 4 8.02 -33.72 -12.77
C ASN A 4 7.57 -32.25 -12.80
N CYS A 5 6.26 -32.03 -12.84
CA CYS A 5 5.67 -30.81 -12.29
C CYS A 5 6.08 -30.78 -10.81
N ARG A 6 6.99 -29.85 -10.47
CA ARG A 6 7.23 -29.52 -9.08
C ARG A 6 5.96 -28.81 -8.60
N ASP A 7 5.25 -29.47 -7.68
CA ASP A 7 4.35 -28.82 -6.75
C ASP A 7 5.10 -27.64 -6.11
N VAL A 8 4.84 -26.42 -6.59
CA VAL A 8 5.07 -25.24 -5.79
C VAL A 8 3.91 -25.24 -4.82
N SER A 9 4.13 -25.82 -3.64
CA SER A 9 3.21 -25.66 -2.53
C SER A 9 3.11 -24.15 -2.26
N ASP A 10 1.99 -23.53 -2.62
CA ASP A 10 1.58 -22.20 -2.17
C ASP A 10 1.41 -22.25 -0.65
N LYS A 11 2.53 -22.26 0.06
CA LYS A 11 2.54 -22.00 1.50
C LYS A 11 2.22 -20.53 1.62
N GLU A 12 0.98 -20.23 1.98
CA GLU A 12 0.52 -18.94 2.45
C GLU A 12 1.59 -18.33 3.40
N VAL A 13 2.39 -17.40 2.88
CA VAL A 13 3.49 -16.77 3.63
C VAL A 13 2.85 -15.73 4.56
N SER A 14 2.39 -16.22 5.70
CA SER A 14 1.69 -15.47 6.72
C SER A 14 2.05 -16.04 8.09
N SER A 15 2.54 -15.19 9.00
CA SER A 15 2.82 -15.61 10.36
C SER A 15 1.54 -15.96 11.14
N SER A 16 1.67 -16.66 12.26
CA SER A 16 0.54 -16.90 13.16
C SER A 16 -0.03 -15.59 13.75
N ALA A 17 0.81 -14.55 13.89
CA ALA A 17 0.39 -13.23 14.34
C ALA A 17 -0.50 -12.56 13.29
N ASP A 18 -0.10 -12.60 12.02
CA ASP A 18 -0.89 -12.05 10.91
C ASP A 18 -2.27 -12.69 10.81
N LYS A 19 -2.35 -14.03 10.97
CA LYS A 19 -3.62 -14.76 10.93
C LYS A 19 -4.54 -14.35 12.09
N ARG A 20 -3.99 -14.23 13.30
CA ARG A 20 -4.76 -13.77 14.47
C ARG A 20 -5.24 -12.33 14.28
N PHE A 21 -4.38 -11.45 13.78
CA PHE A 21 -4.72 -10.06 13.51
C PHE A 21 -5.85 -9.95 12.46
N ALA A 22 -5.73 -10.66 11.34
CA ALA A 22 -6.75 -10.66 10.29
C ALA A 22 -8.11 -11.16 10.79
N GLU A 23 -8.12 -12.24 11.58
CA GLU A 23 -9.35 -12.76 12.19
C GLU A 23 -9.95 -11.77 13.20
N GLU A 24 -9.13 -11.08 13.99
CA GLU A 24 -9.62 -10.10 14.95
C GLU A 24 -10.21 -8.86 14.25
N CYS A 25 -9.52 -8.32 13.24
CA CYS A 25 -10.08 -7.26 12.40
C CYS A 25 -11.39 -7.68 11.75
N LYS A 26 -11.51 -8.95 11.32
CA LYS A 26 -12.76 -9.47 10.75
C LYS A 26 -13.91 -9.49 11.76
N LYS A 27 -13.66 -9.91 13.01
CA LYS A 27 -14.68 -9.85 14.07
C LYS A 27 -15.10 -8.42 14.38
N LEU A 28 -14.14 -7.51 14.53
CA LEU A 28 -14.40 -6.09 14.78
C LEU A 28 -15.23 -5.47 13.65
N ARG A 29 -14.88 -5.76 12.39
CA ARG A 29 -15.67 -5.35 11.23
C ARG A 29 -17.11 -5.83 11.31
N LEU A 30 -17.33 -7.14 11.54
CA LEU A 30 -18.68 -7.71 11.63
C LEU A 30 -19.47 -7.09 12.79
N TYR A 31 -18.85 -6.91 13.94
CA TYR A 31 -19.48 -6.28 15.10
C TYR A 31 -19.91 -4.84 14.80
N TYR A 32 -19.00 -4.02 14.26
CA TYR A 32 -19.29 -2.63 13.95
C TYR A 32 -20.25 -2.46 12.79
N ASP A 33 -20.30 -3.40 11.85
CA ASP A 33 -21.33 -3.43 10.82
C ASP A 33 -22.73 -3.60 11.43
N VAL A 34 -22.90 -4.56 12.36
CA VAL A 34 -24.17 -4.81 13.05
C VAL A 34 -24.69 -3.59 13.81
N VAL A 35 -23.81 -2.77 14.40
CA VAL A 35 -24.20 -1.54 15.12
C VAL A 35 -24.20 -0.28 14.26
N GLY A 36 -24.17 -0.42 12.92
CA GLY A 36 -24.29 0.70 11.98
C GLY A 36 -23.04 1.58 11.87
N ARG A 37 -21.87 1.05 12.25
CA ARG A 37 -20.56 1.73 12.24
C ARG A 37 -19.54 1.03 11.34
N GLY A 38 -19.97 0.13 10.46
CA GLY A 38 -19.10 -0.68 9.60
C GLY A 38 -18.12 0.15 8.76
N ALA A 39 -18.54 1.31 8.23
CA ALA A 39 -17.67 2.21 7.46
C ALA A 39 -16.50 2.82 8.26
N TRP A 40 -16.57 2.75 9.59
CA TRP A 40 -15.66 3.38 10.55
C TRP A 40 -15.12 2.38 11.57
N TRP A 41 -15.21 1.07 11.31
CA TRP A 41 -14.78 0.04 12.26
C TRP A 41 -13.35 0.29 12.78
N TRP A 42 -12.44 0.72 11.91
CA TRP A 42 -11.03 0.99 12.19
C TRP A 42 -10.79 2.19 13.11
N LEU A 43 -11.82 3.02 13.34
CA LEU A 43 -11.76 4.22 14.18
C LEU A 43 -12.14 3.92 15.64
N MET A 44 -12.66 2.72 15.92
CA MET A 44 -13.14 2.36 17.25
C MET A 44 -11.96 2.03 18.18
N ASP A 45 -12.07 2.32 19.47
CA ASP A 45 -10.96 2.23 20.43
C ASP A 45 -10.27 0.86 20.44
N ASP A 46 -11.03 -0.23 20.40
CA ASP A 46 -10.53 -1.61 20.35
C ASP A 46 -9.83 -1.95 19.03
N SER A 47 -10.33 -1.39 17.94
CA SER A 47 -9.77 -1.52 16.59
C SER A 47 -8.46 -0.74 16.49
N VAL A 48 -8.43 0.51 16.98
CA VAL A 48 -7.21 1.33 17.05
C VAL A 48 -6.16 0.66 17.92
N ALA A 49 -6.54 0.09 19.08
CA ALA A 49 -5.63 -0.67 19.93
C ALA A 49 -5.07 -1.91 19.22
N THR A 50 -5.93 -2.66 18.53
CA THR A 50 -5.53 -3.87 17.77
C THR A 50 -4.58 -3.54 16.62
N ILE A 51 -4.90 -2.51 15.84
CA ILE A 51 -4.07 -2.02 14.73
C ILE A 51 -2.74 -1.47 15.25
N GLY A 52 -2.76 -0.70 16.33
CA GLY A 52 -1.58 -0.13 16.95
C GLY A 52 -0.62 -1.19 17.50
N ALA A 53 -1.16 -2.22 18.16
CA ALA A 53 -0.37 -3.36 18.62
C ALA A 53 0.29 -4.09 17.44
N GLN A 54 -0.46 -4.40 16.39
CA GLN A 54 0.07 -5.06 15.19
C GLN A 54 1.19 -4.24 14.55
N LEU A 55 0.98 -2.94 14.32
CA LEU A 55 1.99 -2.07 13.72
C LEU A 55 3.25 -1.93 14.60
N SER A 56 3.09 -1.95 15.93
CA SER A 56 4.21 -1.88 16.87
C SER A 56 5.03 -3.18 16.92
N HIS A 57 4.36 -4.33 16.88
CA HIS A 57 5.02 -5.64 16.99
C HIS A 57 5.55 -6.15 15.65
N GLU A 58 4.74 -6.06 14.59
CA GLU A 58 5.10 -6.61 13.28
C GLU A 58 5.66 -5.55 12.33
N GLY A 59 5.43 -4.27 12.58
CA GLY A 59 5.97 -3.20 11.73
C GLY A 59 5.16 -2.92 10.46
N TYR A 60 4.08 -3.66 10.25
CA TYR A 60 3.08 -3.42 9.22
C TYR A 60 1.69 -3.89 9.68
N CYS A 61 0.63 -3.41 9.03
CA CYS A 61 -0.72 -3.92 9.19
C CYS A 61 -1.50 -3.90 7.85
N VAL A 62 -2.38 -4.89 7.68
CA VAL A 62 -3.25 -5.03 6.50
C VAL A 62 -4.71 -4.86 6.93
N LEU A 63 -5.36 -3.81 6.46
CA LEU A 63 -6.72 -3.43 6.83
C LEU A 63 -7.65 -3.62 5.64
N ASP A 64 -8.39 -4.73 5.62
CA ASP A 64 -9.46 -4.93 4.63
C ASP A 64 -10.67 -4.05 4.93
N SER A 65 -11.39 -3.67 3.87
CA SER A 65 -12.60 -2.85 3.96
C SER A 65 -12.38 -1.54 4.74
N PHE A 66 -11.22 -0.92 4.53
CA PHE A 66 -10.98 0.45 5.01
C PHE A 66 -11.83 1.45 4.21
N LEU A 67 -11.91 1.23 2.90
CA LEU A 67 -12.98 1.75 2.06
C LEU A 67 -14.00 0.65 1.80
N LEU A 68 -15.28 1.02 1.82
CA LEU A 68 -16.35 0.11 1.44
C LEU A 68 -16.27 -0.19 -0.07
N PRO A 69 -16.81 -1.33 -0.55
CA PRO A 69 -16.73 -1.70 -1.96
C PRO A 69 -17.22 -0.62 -2.93
N ALA A 70 -18.30 0.08 -2.57
CA ALA A 70 -18.84 1.19 -3.37
C ALA A 70 -17.86 2.37 -3.44
N ASP A 71 -17.28 2.78 -2.30
CA ASP A 71 -16.30 3.87 -2.21
C ASP A 71 -15.03 3.53 -3.01
N ALA A 72 -14.52 2.30 -2.86
CA ALA A 72 -13.34 1.83 -3.57
C ALA A 72 -13.58 1.74 -5.08
N SER A 73 -14.77 1.30 -5.51
CA SER A 73 -15.16 1.29 -6.92
C SER A 73 -15.29 2.71 -7.47
N SER A 74 -15.88 3.63 -6.73
CA SER A 74 -15.98 5.04 -7.13
C SER A 74 -14.60 5.65 -7.33
N LEU A 75 -13.71 5.52 -6.32
CA LEU A 75 -12.35 6.03 -6.41
C LEU A 75 -11.53 5.36 -7.53
N ARG A 76 -11.78 4.08 -7.85
CA ARG A 76 -11.16 3.47 -9.03
C ARG A 76 -11.58 4.20 -10.30
N HIS A 77 -12.87 4.51 -10.50
CA HIS A 77 -13.31 5.24 -11.69
C HIS A 77 -12.66 6.63 -11.76
N GLU A 78 -12.52 7.32 -10.62
CA GLU A 78 -11.80 8.60 -10.57
C GLU A 78 -10.34 8.47 -11.03
N VAL A 79 -9.62 7.46 -10.55
CA VAL A 79 -8.24 7.16 -10.94
C VAL A 79 -8.13 6.76 -12.41
N GLN A 80 -9.10 5.99 -12.93
CA GLN A 80 -9.15 5.62 -14.34
C GLN A 80 -9.36 6.85 -15.24
N ASN A 81 -10.20 7.80 -14.83
CA ASN A 81 -10.39 9.06 -15.55
C ASN A 81 -9.11 9.91 -15.54
N ALA A 82 -8.43 10.01 -14.39
CA ALA A 82 -7.14 10.69 -14.31
C ALA A 82 -6.07 10.05 -15.22
N HIS A 83 -6.06 8.72 -15.31
CA HIS A 83 -5.17 8.01 -16.23
C HIS A 83 -5.53 8.25 -17.69
N HIS A 84 -6.82 8.20 -18.04
CA HIS A 84 -7.32 8.48 -19.39
C HIS A 84 -6.95 9.90 -19.86
N ASP A 85 -7.00 10.88 -18.95
CA ASP A 85 -6.60 12.27 -19.19
C ASP A 85 -5.07 12.49 -19.26
N GLY A 86 -4.27 11.43 -19.16
CA GLY A 86 -2.81 11.52 -19.24
C GLY A 86 -2.16 12.16 -18.01
N ARG A 87 -2.82 12.13 -16.84
CA ARG A 87 -2.26 12.67 -15.59
C ARG A 87 -1.22 11.76 -14.94
N LEU A 88 -1.11 10.51 -15.38
CA LEU A 88 -0.12 9.55 -14.91
C LEU A 88 0.98 9.43 -15.96
N LEU A 89 2.22 9.63 -15.55
CA LEU A 89 3.41 9.57 -16.39
C LEU A 89 4.33 8.44 -15.92
N PRO A 90 5.15 7.85 -16.80
CA PRO A 90 6.16 6.86 -16.38
C PRO A 90 6.99 7.41 -15.22
N ALA A 91 7.11 6.65 -14.13
CA ALA A 91 7.69 7.15 -12.88
C ALA A 91 9.12 7.70 -13.06
N GLY A 92 9.91 7.08 -13.93
CA GLY A 92 11.27 7.55 -14.24
C GLY A 92 11.38 8.84 -15.04
N LEU A 93 10.25 9.40 -15.50
CA LEU A 93 10.19 10.70 -16.17
C LEU A 93 9.76 11.84 -15.22
N ILE A 94 9.23 11.54 -14.03
CA ILE A 94 8.65 12.54 -13.12
C ILE A 94 9.73 13.35 -12.40
N ASN A 95 10.92 12.79 -12.22
CA ASN A 95 12.13 13.52 -11.79
C ASN A 95 12.96 14.06 -12.99
N GLY A 96 12.44 13.96 -14.21
CA GLY A 96 13.10 14.20 -15.49
C GLY A 96 13.37 15.66 -15.87
N LYS A 97 13.50 16.58 -14.90
CA LYS A 97 14.30 17.80 -15.14
C LYS A 97 15.81 17.53 -15.02
N ILE A 98 16.24 16.31 -14.66
CA ILE A 98 17.65 15.93 -14.48
C ILE A 98 18.10 14.73 -15.35
N ALA A 99 17.20 13.99 -16.01
CA ALA A 99 17.59 12.86 -16.87
C ALA A 99 17.72 13.28 -18.34
N THR A 100 18.80 13.98 -18.68
CA THR A 100 19.16 14.30 -20.09
C THR A 100 19.85 13.14 -20.81
N THR A 101 19.91 11.95 -20.22
CA THR A 101 20.56 10.77 -20.81
C THR A 101 19.64 9.56 -20.82
N SER A 102 19.57 8.89 -21.97
CA SER A 102 18.78 7.67 -22.23
C SER A 102 19.07 6.53 -21.25
N GLU A 103 20.28 6.46 -20.70
CA GLU A 103 20.70 5.43 -19.74
C GLU A 103 20.01 5.57 -18.38
N ALA A 104 19.79 6.80 -17.88
CA ALA A 104 19.09 7.04 -16.62
C ALA A 104 17.61 6.64 -16.72
N SER A 105 16.96 6.94 -17.85
CA SER A 105 15.58 6.49 -18.11
C SER A 105 15.45 4.97 -18.23
N TYR A 106 16.50 4.28 -18.72
CA TYR A 106 16.51 2.83 -18.88
C TYR A 106 16.73 2.11 -17.54
N ALA A 107 17.67 2.60 -16.71
CA ALA A 107 17.93 2.05 -15.37
C ALA A 107 16.73 2.22 -14.42
N ASP A 108 15.99 3.32 -14.53
CA ASP A 108 14.80 3.57 -13.70
C ASP A 108 13.61 2.69 -14.12
N ALA A 109 13.43 2.46 -15.43
CA ALA A 109 12.45 1.51 -15.96
C ALA A 109 12.73 0.04 -15.56
N MET A 110 14.00 -0.32 -15.29
CA MET A 110 14.34 -1.64 -14.73
C MET A 110 14.04 -1.74 -13.21
N THR A 111 13.91 -0.60 -12.53
CA THR A 111 13.67 -0.51 -11.09
C THR A 111 12.16 -0.50 -10.78
N ARG A 112 11.38 0.28 -11.54
CA ARG A 112 9.92 0.34 -11.42
C ARG A 112 9.24 0.54 -12.78
N GLY A 113 8.16 -0.23 -13.00
CA GLY A 113 7.42 -0.27 -14.26
C GLY A 113 6.06 0.45 -14.24
N ASP A 114 5.82 1.33 -13.27
CA ASP A 114 4.54 2.03 -13.14
C ASP A 114 4.49 3.37 -13.88
N VAL A 115 3.26 3.78 -14.20
CA VAL A 115 2.91 5.18 -14.45
C VAL A 115 2.29 5.76 -13.18
N CYS A 116 2.70 6.95 -12.78
CA CYS A 116 2.15 7.60 -11.59
C CYS A 116 1.96 9.11 -11.76
N GLY A 117 1.17 9.69 -10.85
CA GLY A 117 0.96 11.13 -10.72
C GLY A 117 0.90 11.51 -9.25
N TRP A 118 1.34 12.73 -8.94
CA TRP A 118 1.35 13.28 -7.57
C TRP A 118 0.27 14.34 -7.43
N PHE A 119 -0.62 14.16 -6.45
CA PHE A 119 -1.81 14.99 -6.28
C PHE A 119 -1.87 15.58 -4.88
N GLU A 120 -1.97 16.90 -4.82
CA GLU A 120 -2.19 17.68 -3.61
C GLU A 120 -3.19 18.78 -3.93
N GLY A 121 -4.24 18.93 -3.11
CA GLY A 121 -5.33 19.86 -3.40
C GLY A 121 -6.32 19.33 -4.43
N ALA A 122 -6.66 20.15 -5.44
CA ALA A 122 -7.81 19.95 -6.34
C ALA A 122 -7.75 18.64 -7.13
N TRP A 123 -8.42 17.61 -6.62
CA TRP A 123 -8.76 16.39 -7.32
C TRP A 123 -10.09 16.60 -8.05
N SER A 124 -10.05 16.78 -9.36
CA SER A 124 -11.23 17.15 -10.15
C SER A 124 -12.07 15.97 -10.64
N TYR A 125 -11.73 14.74 -10.22
CA TYR A 125 -12.32 13.51 -10.74
C TYR A 125 -13.48 12.98 -9.88
N GLY A 126 -13.64 13.51 -8.66
CA GLY A 126 -14.67 13.13 -7.68
C GLY A 126 -14.22 13.47 -6.27
N ASP A 127 -14.86 12.90 -5.26
CA ASP A 127 -14.56 13.15 -3.84
C ASP A 127 -13.88 11.96 -3.16
N GLY A 128 -13.71 10.84 -3.86
CA GLY A 128 -13.18 9.59 -3.32
C GLY A 128 -11.76 9.71 -2.79
N LEU A 129 -10.88 10.40 -3.52
CA LEU A 129 -9.49 10.58 -3.10
C LEU A 129 -9.41 11.44 -1.83
N GLU A 130 -10.14 12.55 -1.78
CA GLU A 130 -10.18 13.41 -0.59
C GLU A 130 -10.77 12.67 0.61
N THR A 131 -11.86 11.94 0.41
CA THR A 131 -12.50 11.09 1.43
C THR A 131 -11.51 10.09 2.01
N TYR A 132 -10.74 9.39 1.15
CA TYR A 132 -9.69 8.48 1.60
C TYR A 132 -8.61 9.21 2.41
N LEU A 133 -8.11 10.35 1.92
CA LEU A 133 -7.03 11.09 2.57
C LEU A 133 -7.44 11.63 3.95
N VAL A 134 -8.71 12.04 4.11
CA VAL A 134 -9.27 12.40 5.41
C VAL A 134 -9.33 11.18 6.33
N LYS A 135 -9.91 10.05 5.87
CA LYS A 135 -9.96 8.80 6.66
C LYS A 135 -8.56 8.35 7.10
N LEU A 136 -7.58 8.36 6.20
CA LEU A 136 -6.21 8.00 6.49
C LEU A 136 -5.60 8.94 7.54
N GLY A 137 -5.78 10.26 7.37
CA GLY A 137 -5.30 11.26 8.33
C GLY A 137 -5.87 11.04 9.73
N THR A 138 -7.17 10.75 9.83
CA THR A 138 -7.82 10.38 11.09
C THR A 138 -7.22 9.12 11.70
N LEU A 139 -7.08 8.03 10.93
CA LEU A 139 -6.47 6.79 11.43
C LEU A 139 -5.06 7.03 11.98
N ILE A 140 -4.22 7.78 11.25
CA ILE A 140 -2.86 8.09 11.72
C ILE A 140 -2.88 8.92 13.00
N SER A 141 -3.79 9.88 13.13
CA SER A 141 -3.97 10.66 14.36
C SER A 141 -4.32 9.77 15.55
N GLU A 142 -5.28 8.85 15.38
CA GLU A 142 -5.70 7.96 16.46
C GLU A 142 -4.62 6.95 16.85
N LEU A 143 -3.88 6.43 15.87
CA LEU A 143 -2.76 5.51 16.12
C LEU A 143 -1.58 6.18 16.85
N ALA A 144 -1.49 7.51 16.89
CA ALA A 144 -0.45 8.23 17.64
C ALA A 144 -0.52 7.97 19.15
N THR A 145 -1.68 7.55 19.67
CA THR A 145 -1.87 7.19 21.07
C THR A 145 -1.22 5.83 21.40
N PRO A 146 -1.62 4.70 20.77
CA PRO A 146 -1.02 3.39 21.04
C PRO A 146 0.36 3.19 20.40
N VAL A 147 0.75 3.99 19.40
CA VAL A 147 2.03 3.86 18.69
C VAL A 147 2.83 5.17 18.79
N PRO A 148 3.65 5.36 19.85
CA PRO A 148 4.37 6.62 20.08
C PRO A 148 5.25 7.09 18.91
N ALA A 149 5.79 6.17 18.10
CA ALA A 149 6.59 6.50 16.93
C ALA A 149 5.80 7.28 15.86
N ILE A 150 4.47 7.14 15.80
CA ILE A 150 3.61 7.90 14.88
C ILE A 150 3.51 9.37 15.28
N LYS A 151 3.77 9.75 16.53
CA LYS A 151 3.79 11.17 16.95
C LYS A 151 4.80 12.02 16.18
N ALA A 152 5.80 11.39 15.56
CA ALA A 152 6.75 12.06 14.68
C ALA A 152 6.18 12.42 13.30
N VAL A 153 5.00 11.89 12.93
CA VAL A 153 4.29 12.17 11.67
C VAL A 153 3.50 13.46 11.82
N THR A 154 4.06 14.57 11.37
CA THR A 154 3.42 15.90 11.42
C THR A 154 2.82 16.34 10.09
N SER A 155 3.11 15.60 9.02
CA SER A 155 2.63 15.86 7.67
C SER A 155 2.69 14.57 6.83
N ARG A 156 2.06 14.60 5.65
CA ARG A 156 2.14 13.56 4.63
C ARG A 156 2.61 14.16 3.31
N SER A 157 3.09 13.33 2.39
CA SER A 157 3.34 13.76 1.01
C SER A 157 2.04 14.02 0.26
N GLN A 158 2.18 14.57 -0.94
CA GLN A 158 1.16 14.47 -1.99
C GLN A 158 0.77 12.99 -2.19
N ALA A 159 -0.48 12.74 -2.56
CA ALA A 159 -0.94 11.40 -2.87
C ALA A 159 -0.30 10.95 -4.19
N MET A 160 0.47 9.86 -4.17
CA MET A 160 0.97 9.21 -5.37
C MET A 160 -0.08 8.22 -5.86
N VAL A 161 -0.73 8.51 -6.98
CA VAL A 161 -1.59 7.55 -7.68
C VAL A 161 -0.73 6.81 -8.68
N ALA A 162 -0.66 5.48 -8.58
CA ALA A 162 0.18 4.65 -9.43
C ALA A 162 -0.63 3.55 -10.12
N CYS A 163 -0.24 3.23 -11.36
CA CYS A 163 -0.79 2.16 -12.16
C CYS A 163 0.35 1.32 -12.74
N TYR A 164 0.34 0.02 -12.48
CA TYR A 164 1.20 -0.96 -13.15
C TYR A 164 0.41 -1.52 -14.33
N PRO A 165 0.80 -1.24 -15.59
CA PRO A 165 -0.04 -1.49 -16.77
C PRO A 165 -0.11 -2.97 -17.20
N GLY A 166 0.27 -3.91 -16.32
CA GLY A 166 0.45 -5.32 -16.63
C GLY A 166 1.72 -5.58 -17.45
N GLY A 167 1.76 -6.72 -18.16
CA GLY A 167 2.88 -7.05 -19.06
C GLY A 167 4.19 -7.35 -18.33
N GLY A 168 4.13 -7.71 -17.05
CA GLY A 168 5.29 -7.96 -16.20
C GLY A 168 5.84 -6.72 -15.50
N ALA A 169 5.09 -5.60 -15.52
CA ALA A 169 5.42 -4.40 -14.77
C ALA A 169 5.51 -4.72 -13.27
N ARG A 170 6.58 -4.23 -12.62
CA ARG A 170 6.93 -4.57 -11.23
C ARG A 170 7.67 -3.43 -10.56
N TYR A 171 7.89 -3.56 -9.24
CA TYR A 171 8.86 -2.73 -8.51
C TYR A 171 9.83 -3.67 -7.81
N VAL A 172 11.11 -3.59 -8.17
CA VAL A 172 12.16 -4.40 -7.54
C VAL A 172 12.24 -4.16 -6.02
N LYS A 173 12.79 -5.14 -5.30
CA LYS A 173 12.98 -5.05 -3.85
C LYS A 173 13.71 -3.77 -3.44
N HIS A 174 13.12 -3.01 -2.53
CA HIS A 174 13.62 -1.73 -2.05
C HIS A 174 13.16 -1.41 -0.62
N VAL A 175 13.60 -0.26 -0.12
CA VAL A 175 13.14 0.37 1.13
C VAL A 175 12.73 1.80 0.77
N ASP A 176 11.54 2.23 1.21
CA ASP A 176 10.96 3.53 0.83
C ASP A 176 11.79 4.74 1.29
N ASN A 177 12.48 4.58 2.42
CA ASN A 177 13.37 5.57 2.98
C ASN A 177 14.59 4.87 3.61
N ASP A 178 15.59 4.60 2.78
CA ASP A 178 16.84 3.98 3.22
C ASP A 178 17.79 4.95 3.95
N GLY A 179 17.41 6.22 4.08
CA GLY A 179 18.18 7.26 4.74
C GLY A 179 19.50 7.64 4.05
N LYS A 180 19.78 7.12 2.85
CA LYS A 180 21.08 7.34 2.18
C LYS A 180 21.10 8.61 1.34
N HIS A 181 19.95 9.04 0.82
CA HIS A 181 19.88 10.21 -0.04
C HIS A 181 19.73 11.48 0.80
N THR A 182 20.73 12.38 0.74
CA THR A 182 20.85 13.59 1.58
C THR A 182 19.67 14.56 1.48
N HIS A 183 18.95 14.54 0.36
CA HIS A 183 17.75 15.36 0.16
C HIS A 183 16.43 14.61 0.42
N CYS A 184 16.47 13.35 0.83
CA CYS A 184 15.26 12.59 1.11
C CYS A 184 14.64 13.10 2.41
N LYS A 185 13.44 13.67 2.32
CA LYS A 185 12.64 13.99 3.52
C LYS A 185 12.40 12.70 4.28
N LYS A 186 12.51 12.76 5.61
CA LYS A 186 12.25 11.61 6.47
C LYS A 186 10.81 11.14 6.28
N ARG A 187 10.62 9.97 5.66
CA ARG A 187 9.37 9.22 5.64
C ARG A 187 9.39 8.25 6.81
N VAL A 188 8.34 8.29 7.63
CA VAL A 188 8.23 7.45 8.83
C VAL A 188 7.34 6.25 8.54
N LEU A 189 6.18 6.49 7.93
CA LEU A 189 5.16 5.48 7.66
C LEU A 189 4.70 5.59 6.21
N THR A 190 4.59 4.45 5.54
CA THR A 190 4.00 4.32 4.20
C THR A 190 2.58 3.78 4.35
N ALA A 191 1.66 4.34 3.57
CA ALA A 191 0.28 3.90 3.47
C ALA A 191 -0.09 3.67 2.00
N LEU A 192 -0.48 2.45 1.68
CA LEU A 192 -0.98 2.07 0.35
C LEU A 192 -2.47 1.76 0.45
N LEU A 193 -3.27 2.36 -0.43
CA LEU A 193 -4.64 1.94 -0.68
C LEU A 193 -4.67 1.20 -2.01
N TYR A 194 -5.16 -0.03 -1.98
CA TYR A 194 -5.39 -0.80 -3.18
C TYR A 194 -6.80 -0.60 -3.73
N LEU A 195 -6.90 -0.57 -5.04
CA LEU A 195 -8.15 -0.31 -5.74
C LEU A 195 -8.53 -1.42 -6.71
N ASN A 196 -7.84 -2.56 -6.80
CA ASN A 196 -8.01 -3.54 -7.90
C ASN A 196 -9.08 -4.61 -7.66
N ASP A 197 -9.76 -5.08 -8.72
CA ASP A 197 -10.67 -6.24 -8.70
C ASP A 197 -9.84 -7.52 -8.83
N TRP A 198 -8.87 -7.63 -7.93
CA TRP A 198 -7.84 -8.64 -8.00
C TRP A 198 -8.38 -10.03 -7.69
N ARG A 199 -7.89 -11.03 -8.41
CA ARG A 199 -8.15 -12.46 -8.21
C ARG A 199 -6.84 -13.22 -8.10
N GLN A 200 -6.90 -14.38 -7.44
CA GLN A 200 -5.74 -15.26 -7.32
C GLN A 200 -5.19 -15.60 -8.71
N GLY A 201 -3.90 -15.33 -8.91
CA GLY A 201 -3.20 -15.56 -10.17
C GLY A 201 -3.01 -14.31 -11.04
N ASP A 202 -3.63 -13.18 -10.70
CA ASP A 202 -3.44 -11.92 -11.44
C ASP A 202 -2.02 -11.32 -11.24
N GLY A 203 -1.27 -11.76 -10.22
CA GLY A 203 0.05 -11.21 -9.90
C GLY A 203 -0.04 -9.85 -9.19
N GLY A 204 1.02 -9.05 -9.21
CA GLY A 204 1.03 -7.71 -8.64
C GLY A 204 0.98 -7.65 -7.10
N GLU A 205 1.18 -8.77 -6.40
CA GLU A 205 1.21 -8.78 -4.94
C GLU A 205 2.43 -8.02 -4.41
N LEU A 206 2.25 -7.33 -3.28
CA LEU A 206 3.37 -6.75 -2.55
C LEU A 206 3.94 -7.80 -1.59
N VAL A 207 5.26 -8.01 -1.65
CA VAL A 207 5.98 -8.92 -0.75
C VAL A 207 6.82 -8.11 0.21
N ILE A 208 6.61 -8.31 1.51
CA ILE A 208 7.47 -7.82 2.59
C ILE A 208 8.48 -8.91 2.91
N PHE A 209 9.73 -8.54 3.18
CA PHE A 209 10.82 -9.46 3.48
C PHE A 209 11.32 -9.33 4.91
N HIS A 210 11.86 -10.43 5.44
CA HIS A 210 12.75 -10.41 6.59
C HIS A 210 14.12 -9.84 6.21
N GLU A 211 14.89 -9.41 7.22
CA GLU A 211 16.27 -8.93 7.03
C GLU A 211 17.18 -9.96 6.35
N ASN A 212 16.96 -11.25 6.62
CA ASN A 212 17.70 -12.36 6.00
C ASN A 212 17.32 -12.61 4.53
N GLY A 213 16.41 -11.82 3.97
CA GLY A 213 15.98 -11.89 2.58
C GLY A 213 14.82 -12.84 2.29
N SER A 214 14.37 -13.64 3.26
CA SER A 214 13.20 -14.52 3.08
C SER A 214 11.89 -13.73 3.05
N GLU A 215 10.89 -14.25 2.33
CA GLU A 215 9.55 -13.65 2.31
C GLU A 215 8.92 -13.74 3.70
N ARG A 216 8.40 -12.60 4.16
CA ARG A 216 7.75 -12.45 5.46
C ARG A 216 6.23 -12.42 5.33
N ARG A 217 5.74 -11.65 4.35
CA ARG A 217 4.31 -11.45 4.12
C ARG A 217 4.05 -11.15 2.65
N VAL A 218 3.08 -11.82 2.07
CA VAL A 218 2.50 -11.45 0.76
C VAL A 218 1.17 -10.73 1.00
N VAL A 219 0.95 -9.63 0.28
CA VAL A 219 -0.26 -8.80 0.39
C VAL A 219 -0.87 -8.65 -0.99
N GLU A 220 -2.07 -9.22 -1.16
CA GLU A 220 -2.84 -9.09 -2.40
C GLU A 220 -3.39 -7.66 -2.53
N PRO A 221 -3.36 -7.06 -3.73
CA PRO A 221 -3.74 -5.66 -3.94
C PRO A 221 -5.26 -5.49 -4.15
N VAL A 222 -6.05 -6.03 -3.22
CA VAL A 222 -7.53 -6.07 -3.28
C VAL A 222 -8.15 -4.71 -3.00
N ALA A 223 -9.20 -4.34 -3.76
CA ALA A 223 -9.92 -3.07 -3.60
C ALA A 223 -10.37 -2.80 -2.14
N GLY A 224 -10.13 -1.58 -1.67
CA GLY A 224 -10.52 -1.10 -0.34
C GLY A 224 -9.60 -1.57 0.80
N ARG A 225 -8.54 -2.33 0.49
CA ARG A 225 -7.49 -2.71 1.43
C ARG A 225 -6.50 -1.57 1.61
N VAL A 226 -6.18 -1.25 2.86
CA VAL A 226 -5.03 -0.41 3.22
C VAL A 226 -3.90 -1.28 3.77
N LEU A 227 -2.69 -1.02 3.31
CA LEU A 227 -1.46 -1.56 3.89
C LEU A 227 -0.67 -0.40 4.50
N LEU A 228 -0.41 -0.46 5.81
CA LEU A 228 0.49 0.46 6.50
C LEU A 228 1.77 -0.26 6.88
N PHE A 229 2.92 0.39 6.73
CA PHE A 229 4.20 -0.15 7.20
C PHE A 229 5.24 0.94 7.43
N TRP A 230 6.23 0.66 8.26
CA TRP A 230 7.35 1.58 8.48
C TRP A 230 8.17 1.75 7.21
N SER A 231 8.39 3.00 6.78
CA SER A 231 9.08 3.31 5.52
C SER A 231 10.58 3.03 5.54
N ASP A 232 11.16 2.75 6.71
CA ASP A 232 12.59 2.49 6.85
C ASP A 232 12.95 1.00 6.66
N TRP A 233 14.20 0.67 6.99
CA TRP A 233 14.80 -0.66 6.78
C TRP A 233 14.04 -1.81 7.44
N ARG A 234 13.08 -1.55 8.35
CA ARG A 234 12.22 -2.56 8.96
C ARG A 234 11.30 -3.25 7.96
N THR A 235 11.02 -2.61 6.82
CA THR A 235 10.09 -3.15 5.82
C THR A 235 10.67 -3.13 4.40
N PRO A 236 11.72 -3.91 4.09
CA PRO A 236 12.12 -4.14 2.71
C PRO A 236 10.99 -4.84 1.97
N HIS A 237 10.63 -4.36 0.78
CA HIS A 237 9.49 -4.88 0.04
C HIS A 237 9.66 -4.76 -1.48
N GLU A 238 8.89 -5.54 -2.23
CA GLU A 238 8.83 -5.50 -3.69
C GLU A 238 7.37 -5.64 -4.17
N GLY A 239 7.07 -5.10 -5.35
CA GLY A 239 5.83 -5.38 -6.06
C GLY A 239 6.11 -6.45 -7.12
N ARG A 240 5.46 -7.61 -7.01
CA ARG A 240 5.57 -8.69 -8.00
C ARG A 240 5.08 -8.24 -9.37
N PRO A 241 5.51 -8.91 -10.46
CA PRO A 241 4.99 -8.66 -11.78
C PRO A 241 3.46 -8.75 -11.83
N ALA A 242 2.81 -7.73 -12.41
CA ALA A 242 1.40 -7.70 -12.78
C ALA A 242 1.20 -7.90 -14.28
#